data_AF-A0A849KYM4-F1
#
_entry.id   AF-A0A849KYM4-F1
#
_cell.length_a   1.000
_cell.length_b   1.000
_cell.length_c   1.000
_cell.angle_alpha   90.00
_cell.angle_beta   90.00
_cell.angle_gamma   90.00
#
_symmetry.space_group_name_H-M   'P 1'
#
loop_
_entity.id
_entity.type
_entity.pdbx_description
1 polymer ?
#
loop_
_entity_poly.entity_id
_entity_poly.type
_entity_poly.pdbx_seq_one_letter_code
_entity_poly.pdbx_strand_id
1 'polypeptide(L)'
;GFMTIRFKDGKSTFLDFRERAPLAATKTMYLDKDGKPVEGASTETYLAIGVPGTVAGLEEARVKYGTRKREELIDPALKLAKDGFTLELGDILSFADG
;
A
#
# COMPACT_ATOMS: atom_id res chain seq x y z
N GLY A 1 -1.67 -0.24 -5.01
CA GLY A 1 -0.45 -0.30 -5.83
C GLY A 1 -0.71 -1.04 -7.14
N PHE A 2 0.35 -1.30 -7.89
CA PHE A 2 0.27 -1.97 -9.20
C PHE A 2 1.37 -3.02 -9.31
N MET A 3 1.12 -4.10 -10.04
CA MET A 3 2.13 -5.11 -10.34
C MET A 3 2.03 -5.55 -11.79
N THR A 4 3.08 -5.31 -12.57
CA THR A 4 3.24 -5.85 -13.92
C THR A 4 4.06 -7.13 -13.85
N ILE A 5 3.51 -8.23 -14.34
CA ILE A 5 4.15 -9.55 -14.32
C ILE A 5 4.43 -9.98 -15.74
N ARG A 6 5.66 -10.40 -16.02
CA ARG A 6 6.04 -11.04 -17.29
C ARG A 6 6.45 -12.48 -17.04
N PHE A 7 5.79 -13.40 -17.72
CA PHE A 7 6.02 -14.84 -17.60
C PHE A 7 7.11 -15.30 -18.56
N LYS A 8 7.70 -16.47 -18.25
CA LYS A 8 8.74 -17.10 -19.08
C LYS A 8 8.29 -17.44 -20.50
N ASP A 9 6.99 -17.67 -20.70
CA ASP A 9 6.40 -17.96 -22.02
C ASP A 9 6.15 -16.69 -22.84
N GLY A 10 6.59 -15.54 -22.33
CA GLY A 10 6.47 -14.24 -23.00
C GLY A 10 5.11 -13.56 -22.81
N LYS A 11 4.16 -14.18 -22.09
CA LYS A 11 2.91 -13.50 -21.70
C LYS A 11 3.18 -12.47 -20.61
N SER A 12 2.35 -11.44 -20.56
CA SER A 12 2.36 -10.45 -19.50
C SER A 12 0.96 -10.28 -18.92
N THR A 13 0.88 -9.91 -17.65
CA THR A 13 -0.37 -9.52 -16.99
C THR A 13 -0.14 -8.33 -16.07
N PHE A 14 -1.22 -7.76 -15.57
CA PHE A 14 -1.23 -6.59 -14.72
C PHE A 14 -2.23 -6.79 -13.60
N LEU A 15 -1.81 -6.54 -12.36
CA LEU A 15 -2.67 -6.52 -11.18
C LEU A 15 -2.80 -5.09 -10.68
N ASP A 16 -4.05 -4.62 -10.65
CA ASP A 16 -4.44 -3.36 -10.02
C ASP A 16 -4.99 -3.65 -8.63
N PHE A 17 -4.25 -3.21 -7.61
CA PHE A 17 -4.67 -3.22 -6.22
C PHE A 17 -4.52 -1.82 -5.63
N ARG A 18 -4.83 -0.80 -6.44
CA ARG A 18 -4.95 0.59 -6.01
C ARG A 18 -6.00 0.71 -4.91
N GLU A 19 -5.72 1.61 -3.98
CA GLU A 19 -6.65 1.99 -2.94
C GLU A 19 -7.96 2.49 -3.57
N ARG A 20 -9.08 2.21 -2.91
CA ARG A 20 -10.39 2.73 -3.30
C ARG A 20 -10.90 3.71 -2.27
N ALA A 21 -11.64 4.71 -2.72
CA ALA A 21 -12.36 5.60 -1.81
C ALA A 21 -13.28 4.75 -0.90
N PRO A 22 -13.31 5.01 0.42
CA PRO A 22 -14.26 4.35 1.31
C PRO A 22 -15.71 4.55 0.84
N LEU A 23 -16.61 3.62 1.19
CA LEU A 23 -18.02 3.70 0.76
C LEU A 23 -18.74 4.97 1.22
N ALA A 24 -18.32 5.54 2.35
CA ALA A 24 -18.86 6.78 2.88
C ALA A 24 -18.23 8.05 2.27
N ALA A 25 -17.25 7.92 1.36
CA ALA A 25 -16.63 9.05 0.71
C ALA A 25 -17.64 9.82 -0.16
N THR A 26 -17.55 11.14 -0.14
CA THR A 26 -18.39 12.02 -0.95
C THR A 26 -17.52 12.99 -1.75
N LYS A 27 -18.09 13.56 -2.81
CA LYS A 27 -17.39 14.52 -3.68
C LYS A 27 -16.83 15.74 -2.92
N THR A 28 -17.46 16.13 -1.82
CA THR A 28 -17.18 17.37 -1.09
C THR A 28 -16.55 17.12 0.29
N MET A 29 -16.10 15.89 0.60
CA MET A 29 -15.59 15.54 1.94
C MET A 29 -14.32 16.30 2.38
N TYR A 30 -13.66 17.00 1.46
CA TYR A 30 -12.48 17.84 1.72
C TYR A 30 -12.77 19.34 1.58
N LEU A 31 -14.03 19.75 1.45
CA LEU A 31 -14.41 21.15 1.30
C LEU A 31 -15.06 21.69 2.58
N ASP A 32 -14.82 22.97 2.88
CA ASP A 32 -15.52 23.69 3.93
C ASP A 32 -16.95 24.08 3.51
N LYS A 33 -17.65 24.78 4.42
CA LYS A 33 -19.03 25.25 4.19
C LYS A 33 -19.17 26.23 3.02
N ASP A 34 -18.09 26.91 2.64
CA ASP A 34 -18.05 27.89 1.55
C ASP A 34 -17.54 27.23 0.24
N GLY A 35 -17.32 25.92 0.24
CA GLY A 35 -16.87 25.13 -0.90
C GLY A 35 -15.37 25.21 -1.17
N LYS A 36 -14.57 25.73 -0.23
CA LYS A 36 -13.11 25.84 -0.39
C LYS A 36 -12.40 24.59 0.14
N PRO A 37 -11.29 24.15 -0.47
CA PRO A 37 -10.48 23.06 0.07
C PRO A 37 -10.02 23.36 1.50
N VAL A 38 -10.17 22.38 2.39
CA VAL A 38 -9.60 22.43 3.73
C VAL A 38 -8.15 21.96 3.66
N GLU A 39 -7.22 22.83 4.05
CA GLU A 39 -5.79 22.52 4.08
C GLU A 39 -5.51 21.31 4.97
N GLY A 40 -4.63 20.40 4.52
CA GLY A 40 -4.29 19.17 5.23
C GLY A 40 -5.36 18.06 5.22
N ALA A 41 -6.62 18.36 4.90
CA ALA A 41 -7.71 17.38 5.04
C ALA A 41 -7.50 16.11 4.17
N SER A 42 -6.92 16.26 2.98
CA SER A 42 -6.63 15.16 2.06
C SER A 42 -5.20 14.60 2.16
N THR A 43 -4.39 15.03 3.13
CA THR A 43 -2.97 14.62 3.26
C THR A 43 -2.57 14.21 4.68
N GLU A 44 -3.09 14.88 5.70
CA GLU A 44 -2.61 14.81 7.08
C GLU A 44 -3.64 14.25 8.06
N THR A 45 -4.85 13.94 7.58
CA THR A 45 -5.93 13.41 8.42
C THR A 45 -6.30 11.98 8.01
N TYR A 46 -7.01 11.27 8.90
CA TYR A 46 -7.56 9.95 8.57
C TYR A 46 -8.52 9.97 7.37
N LEU A 47 -9.09 11.13 7.01
CA LEU A 47 -9.93 11.26 5.81
C LEU A 47 -9.14 11.02 4.53
N ALA A 48 -7.83 11.30 4.53
CA ALA A 48 -6.92 11.07 3.41
C ALA A 48 -6.72 9.58 3.07
N ILE A 49 -7.13 8.67 3.94
CA ILE A 49 -6.86 7.24 3.83
C ILE A 49 -7.87 6.58 2.87
N GLY A 50 -7.36 6.02 1.77
CA GLY A 50 -8.10 5.07 0.93
C GLY A 50 -8.07 3.65 1.52
N VAL A 51 -9.04 2.81 1.14
CA VAL A 51 -9.07 1.39 1.56
C VAL A 51 -7.82 0.68 1.02
N PRO A 52 -6.90 0.19 1.88
CA PRO A 52 -5.62 -0.35 1.42
C PRO A 52 -5.75 -1.64 0.60
N GLY A 53 -5.07 -1.70 -0.56
CA GLY A 53 -5.13 -2.85 -1.47
C GLY A 53 -3.91 -3.78 -1.46
N THR A 54 -2.76 -3.36 -0.90
CA THR A 54 -1.48 -4.07 -1.05
C THR A 54 -1.52 -5.52 -0.58
N VAL A 55 -2.07 -5.82 0.59
CA VAL A 55 -2.16 -7.20 1.11
C VAL A 55 -2.99 -8.08 0.18
N ALA A 56 -4.13 -7.58 -0.30
CA ALA A 56 -4.98 -8.32 -1.24
C ALA A 56 -4.28 -8.56 -2.58
N GLY A 57 -3.58 -7.55 -3.12
CA GLY A 57 -2.84 -7.68 -4.38
C GLY A 57 -1.68 -8.67 -4.33
N LEU A 58 -0.89 -8.63 -3.24
CA LEU A 58 0.21 -9.58 -3.03
C LEU A 58 -0.31 -11.02 -2.86
N GLU A 59 -1.41 -11.19 -2.13
CA GLU A 59 -2.02 -12.50 -1.95
C GLU A 59 -2.65 -13.02 -3.25
N GLU A 60 -3.32 -12.18 -4.03
CA GLU A 60 -3.85 -12.55 -5.34
C GLU A 60 -2.74 -13.02 -6.28
N ALA A 61 -1.62 -12.30 -6.34
CA ALA A 61 -0.45 -12.68 -7.12
C ALA A 61 0.09 -14.05 -6.66
N ARG A 62 0.18 -14.27 -5.34
CA ARG A 62 0.65 -15.54 -4.75
C ARG A 62 -0.30 -16.70 -5.08
N VAL A 63 -1.61 -16.52 -4.93
CA VAL A 63 -2.61 -17.57 -5.20
C VAL A 63 -2.66 -17.93 -6.69
N LYS A 64 -2.58 -16.94 -7.59
CA LYS A 64 -2.69 -17.17 -9.03
C LYS A 64 -1.39 -17.66 -9.67
N TYR A 65 -0.25 -17.13 -9.23
CA TYR A 65 1.04 -17.28 -9.94
C TYR A 65 2.19 -17.73 -9.05
N GLY A 66 2.02 -17.74 -7.73
CA GLY A 66 3.06 -18.11 -6.78
C GLY A 66 3.28 -19.61 -6.68
N THR A 67 4.48 -19.97 -6.22
CA THR A 67 4.89 -21.38 -6.04
C THR A 67 5.18 -21.74 -4.58
N ARG A 68 5.12 -20.77 -3.66
CA ARG A 68 5.42 -20.93 -2.24
C ARG A 68 4.21 -20.60 -1.37
N LYS A 69 4.19 -21.19 -0.17
CA LYS A 69 3.17 -20.91 0.84
C LYS A 69 3.32 -19.49 1.39
N ARG A 70 2.22 -18.90 1.88
CA ARG A 70 2.21 -17.52 2.39
C ARG A 70 3.16 -17.38 3.57
N GLU A 71 3.16 -18.36 4.46
CA GLU A 71 3.94 -18.40 5.69
C GLU A 71 5.43 -18.28 5.37
N GLU A 72 5.92 -19.04 4.39
CA GLU A 72 7.32 -19.00 3.97
C GLU A 72 7.76 -17.64 3.41
N LEU A 73 6.84 -16.92 2.76
CA LEU A 73 7.14 -15.63 2.14
C LEU A 73 7.10 -14.47 3.14
N ILE A 74 6.23 -14.54 4.15
CA ILE A 74 6.06 -13.47 5.14
C ILE A 74 7.01 -13.62 6.34
N ASP A 75 7.50 -14.83 6.62
CA ASP A 75 8.36 -15.13 7.77
C ASP A 75 9.58 -14.21 7.90
N PRO A 76 10.33 -13.86 6.81
CA PRO A 76 11.45 -12.93 6.93
C PRO A 76 11.04 -11.54 7.43
N ALA A 77 9.89 -11.02 6.97
CA ALA A 77 9.36 -9.73 7.42
C ALA A 77 8.87 -9.80 8.87
N LEU A 78 8.25 -10.92 9.28
CA LEU A 78 7.87 -11.15 10.68
C LEU A 78 9.08 -11.16 11.61
N LYS A 79 10.19 -11.76 11.18
CA LYS A 79 11.43 -11.79 11.95
C LYS A 79 11.99 -10.38 12.14
N LEU A 80 12.13 -9.60 11.07
CA LEU A 80 12.60 -8.21 11.15
C LEU A 80 11.71 -7.34 12.06
N ALA A 81 10.38 -7.53 12.00
CA ALA A 81 9.45 -6.78 12.83
C ALA A 81 9.49 -7.17 14.32
N LYS A 82 9.79 -8.44 14.63
CA LYS A 82 9.85 -8.94 16.01
C LYS A 82 11.21 -8.69 16.67
N ASP A 83 12.27 -9.00 15.94
CA ASP A 83 13.64 -9.01 16.47
C ASP A 83 14.34 -7.66 16.28
N GLY A 84 13.79 -6.82 15.38
CA GLY A 84 14.38 -5.55 14.99
C GLY A 84 15.52 -5.71 13.96
N PHE A 85 16.00 -4.58 13.48
CA PHE A 85 17.18 -4.46 12.63
C PHE A 85 17.87 -3.11 12.88
N THR A 86 19.15 -3.02 12.57
CA THR A 86 19.91 -1.77 12.70
C THR A 86 19.55 -0.84 11.55
N LEU A 87 19.20 0.41 11.87
CA LEU A 87 18.92 1.43 10.86
C LEU A 87 20.20 1.85 10.13
N GLU A 88 20.11 1.93 8.82
CA GLU A 88 21.14 2.53 7.98
C GLU A 88 20.89 4.03 7.80
N LEU A 89 21.87 4.75 7.26
CA LEU A 89 21.74 6.20 7.03
C LEU A 89 20.48 6.53 6.19
N GLY A 90 20.14 5.70 5.20
CA GLY A 90 18.92 5.90 4.40
C GLY A 90 17.64 5.80 5.22
N ASP A 91 17.60 4.87 6.19
CA ASP A 91 16.45 4.74 7.08
C ASP A 91 16.34 5.97 7.99
N ILE A 92 17.47 6.40 8.58
CA ILE A 92 17.53 7.57 9.47
C ILE A 92 17.05 8.83 8.75
N LEU A 93 17.50 9.06 7.52
CA LEU A 93 17.07 10.21 6.71
C LEU A 93 15.56 10.15 6.43
N SER A 94 15.00 8.97 6.19
CA SER A 94 13.57 8.79 5.94
C SER A 94 12.69 9.12 7.15
N PHE A 95 13.24 9.09 8.37
CA PHE A 95 12.54 9.46 9.62
C PHE A 95 12.82 10.89 10.09
N ALA A 96 13.90 11.52 9.61
CA ALA A 96 14.30 12.86 10.04
C ALA A 96 13.43 13.98 9.43
N ASP A 97 12.81 13.71 8.28
CA ASP A 97 11.96 14.65 7.55
C ASP A 97 10.45 14.47 7.84
N GLY A 98 10.11 13.68 8.87
CA GLY A 98 8.74 13.37 9.30
C GLY A 98 8.15 14.32 10.32
#